data_AF-A0A940DXA0-F1
#
_entry.id   AF-A0A940DXA0-F1
#
_cell.length_a   1.000
_cell.length_b   1.000
_cell.length_c   1.000
_cell.angle_alpha   90.00
_cell.angle_beta   90.00
_cell.angle_gamma   90.00
#
_symmetry.space_group_name_H-M   'P 1'
#
loop_
_entity.id
_entity.type
_entity.pdbx_description
1 polymer ?
#
loop_
_entity_poly.entity_id
_entity_poly.type
_entity_poly.pdbx_seq_one_letter_code
_entity_poly.pdbx_strand_id
1 'polypeptide(L)'
;MKRKVYPKELKLQVVREAKETGNKAAVARRYEIHVNLVSKWMKQYEDDSTIEWSEGVTSPIEVKQLEQENDQLKKLLGEKDLEIAILRDLIKKKNPHLPRNWK
;
A
#
# COMPACT_ATOMS: atom_id res chain seq x y z
N MET A 1 23.69 -34.33 5.28
CA MET A 1 23.34 -33.31 4.27
C MET A 1 22.76 -32.08 4.97
N LYS A 2 23.31 -30.89 4.73
CA LYS A 2 22.73 -29.63 5.24
C LYS A 2 21.62 -29.17 4.29
N ARG A 3 20.43 -28.89 4.81
CA ARG A 3 19.33 -28.32 4.01
C ARG A 3 19.64 -26.86 3.71
N LYS A 4 19.54 -26.47 2.44
CA LYS A 4 19.66 -25.07 2.03
C LYS A 4 18.41 -24.32 2.52
N VAL A 5 18.59 -23.34 3.38
CA VAL A 5 17.52 -22.50 3.93
C VAL A 5 17.44 -21.23 3.10
N TYR A 6 16.23 -20.83 2.71
CA TYR A 6 15.99 -19.61 1.96
C TYR A 6 15.28 -18.59 2.85
N PRO A 7 15.71 -17.31 2.82
CA PRO A 7 15.05 -16.23 3.56
C PRO A 7 13.62 -16.03 3.08
N LYS A 8 12.77 -15.48 3.95
CA LYS A 8 11.33 -15.32 3.70
C LYS A 8 11.10 -14.37 2.52
N GLU A 9 11.84 -13.27 2.49
CA GLU A 9 11.80 -12.22 1.47
C GLU A 9 12.04 -12.78 0.06
N LEU A 10 13.04 -13.66 -0.09
CA LEU A 10 13.35 -14.28 -1.37
C LEU A 10 12.23 -15.22 -1.85
N LYS A 11 11.63 -16.01 -0.95
CA LYS A 11 10.52 -16.90 -1.31
C LYS A 11 9.35 -16.10 -1.87
N LEU A 12 9.09 -14.93 -1.29
CA LEU A 12 7.99 -14.06 -1.66
C LEU A 12 8.22 -13.38 -3.00
N GLN A 13 9.42 -12.87 -3.22
CA GLN A 13 9.81 -12.29 -4.51
C GLN A 13 9.67 -13.31 -5.63
N VAL A 14 10.14 -14.54 -5.40
CA VAL A 14 10.03 -15.65 -6.36
C VAL A 14 8.58 -16.02 -6.65
N VAL A 15 7.72 -16.08 -5.63
CA VAL A 15 6.30 -16.40 -5.80
C VAL A 15 5.55 -15.29 -6.54
N ARG A 16 5.81 -14.02 -6.21
CA ARG A 16 5.22 -12.86 -6.90
C ARG A 16 5.59 -12.86 -8.39
N GLU A 17 6.87 -12.98 -8.70
CA GLU A 17 7.34 -12.99 -10.10
C GLU A 17 6.81 -14.22 -10.87
N ALA A 18 6.69 -15.37 -10.21
CA ALA A 18 6.11 -16.56 -10.81
C ALA A 18 4.61 -16.41 -11.12
N LYS A 19 3.87 -15.66 -10.29
CA LYS A 19 2.45 -15.34 -10.49
C LYS A 19 2.26 -14.33 -11.62
N GLU A 20 3.10 -13.29 -11.68
CA GLU A 20 3.06 -12.25 -12.72
C GLU A 20 3.46 -12.82 -14.10
N THR A 21 4.51 -13.62 -14.16
CA THR A 21 5.04 -14.14 -15.42
C THR A 21 4.27 -15.37 -15.92
N GLY A 22 3.58 -16.09 -15.02
CA GLY A 22 2.94 -17.38 -15.31
C GLY A 22 3.92 -18.51 -15.66
N ASN A 23 5.23 -18.24 -15.69
CA ASN A 23 6.27 -19.17 -16.12
C ASN A 23 7.24 -19.51 -14.97
N LYS A 24 6.89 -20.57 -14.24
CA LYS A 24 7.65 -21.08 -13.07
C LYS A 24 9.08 -21.48 -13.43
N ALA A 25 9.30 -22.01 -14.64
CA ALA A 25 10.59 -22.51 -15.08
C ALA A 25 11.57 -21.36 -15.41
N ALA A 26 11.05 -20.26 -15.97
CA ALA A 26 11.85 -19.07 -16.24
C ALA A 26 12.33 -18.42 -14.94
N VAL A 27 11.42 -18.25 -13.97
CA VAL A 27 11.73 -17.68 -12.65
C VAL A 27 12.71 -18.56 -11.89
N ALA A 28 12.48 -19.87 -11.85
CA ALA A 28 13.40 -20.84 -11.26
C ALA A 28 14.85 -20.70 -11.79
N ARG A 29 15.03 -20.53 -13.10
CA ARG A 29 16.35 -20.32 -13.71
C ARG A 29 16.99 -18.99 -13.29
N ARG A 30 16.21 -17.91 -13.18
CA ARG A 30 16.72 -16.58 -12.77
C ARG A 30 17.27 -16.58 -11.35
N TYR A 31 16.58 -17.25 -10.43
CA TYR A 31 16.97 -17.31 -9.02
C TYR A 31 17.86 -18.51 -8.67
N GLU A 32 18.24 -19.34 -9.66
CA GLU A 32 18.98 -20.60 -9.47
C GLU A 32 18.30 -21.56 -8.48
N ILE A 33 16.97 -21.60 -8.54
CA ILE A 33 16.13 -22.43 -7.67
C ILE A 33 15.50 -23.54 -8.49
N HIS A 34 15.36 -24.73 -7.90
CA HIS A 34 14.68 -25.83 -8.56
C HIS A 34 13.19 -25.52 -8.76
N VAL A 35 12.65 -25.79 -9.96
CA VAL A 35 11.24 -25.48 -10.33
C VAL A 35 10.24 -26.06 -9.33
N ASN A 36 10.47 -27.29 -8.85
CA ASN A 36 9.60 -27.92 -7.84
C ASN A 36 9.52 -27.11 -6.53
N LEU A 37 10.58 -26.40 -6.16
CA LEU A 37 10.61 -25.58 -4.95
C LEU A 37 9.75 -24.33 -5.14
N VAL A 38 9.81 -23.72 -6.33
CA VAL A 38 8.93 -22.59 -6.71
C VAL A 38 7.46 -23.03 -6.71
N SER A 39 7.14 -24.20 -7.28
CA SER A 39 5.79 -24.77 -7.22
C SER A 39 5.33 -25.06 -5.79
N LYS A 40 6.22 -25.54 -4.92
CA LYS A 40 5.91 -25.78 -3.51
C LYS A 40 5.64 -24.46 -2.79
N TRP A 41 6.45 -23.43 -3.02
CA TRP A 41 6.25 -22.12 -2.41
C TRP A 41 5.00 -21.42 -2.90
N MET A 42 4.61 -21.56 -4.17
CA MET A 42 3.33 -21.05 -4.65
C MET A 42 2.15 -21.75 -3.98
N LYS A 43 2.17 -23.08 -3.85
CA LYS A 43 1.11 -23.80 -3.12
C LYS A 43 1.04 -23.37 -1.67
N GLN A 44 2.20 -23.31 -1.01
CA GLN A 44 2.29 -22.86 0.37
C GLN A 44 1.83 -21.40 0.52
N TYR A 45 2.09 -20.56 -0.48
CA TYR A 45 1.58 -19.18 -0.53
C TYR A 45 0.09 -19.14 -0.77
N GLU A 46 -0.49 -19.99 -1.61
CA GLU A 46 -1.95 -20.07 -1.82
C GLU A 46 -2.66 -20.54 -0.52
N ASP A 47 -2.12 -21.58 0.12
CA ASP A 47 -2.62 -22.11 1.39
C ASP A 47 -2.47 -21.07 2.52
N ASP A 48 -1.30 -20.43 2.66
CA ASP A 48 -1.04 -19.36 3.65
C ASP A 48 -1.72 -18.03 3.26
N SER A 49 -2.07 -17.78 2.00
CA SER A 49 -2.75 -16.53 1.58
C SER A 49 -4.20 -16.46 2.06
N THR A 50 -4.76 -17.57 2.53
CA THR A 50 -5.99 -17.54 3.31
C THR A 50 -5.78 -16.87 4.68
N ILE A 51 -4.53 -16.73 5.15
CA ILE A 51 -4.23 -16.24 6.50
C ILE A 51 -3.25 -15.04 6.53
N GLU A 52 -2.26 -14.88 5.65
CA GLU A 52 -1.20 -13.86 5.88
C GLU A 52 -0.62 -13.11 4.66
N TRP A 53 -1.06 -13.36 3.43
CA TRP A 53 -0.33 -12.87 2.25
C TRP A 53 -1.16 -12.10 1.21
N SER A 54 -2.16 -11.33 1.65
CA SER A 54 -2.58 -10.17 0.86
C SER A 54 -1.56 -9.06 1.07
N GLU A 55 -0.99 -8.56 -0.03
CA GLU A 55 -0.33 -7.27 -0.07
C GLU A 55 -1.25 -6.24 0.60
N GLY A 56 -0.92 -5.82 1.83
CA GLY A 56 -1.71 -4.87 2.60
C GLY A 56 -2.59 -5.43 3.73
N VAL A 57 -2.21 -6.52 4.42
CA VAL A 57 -2.74 -6.70 5.80
C VAL A 57 -1.98 -5.77 6.74
N THR A 58 -2.34 -4.49 6.66
CA THR A 58 -2.22 -3.61 7.81
C THR A 58 -2.98 -4.29 8.95
N SER A 59 -2.33 -4.49 10.10
CA SER A 59 -2.99 -5.11 11.25
C SER A 59 -4.33 -4.39 11.51
N PRO A 60 -5.42 -5.06 11.94
CA PRO A 60 -6.69 -4.37 12.24
C PRO A 60 -6.51 -3.16 13.19
N ILE A 61 -5.46 -3.20 14.02
CA ILE A 61 -5.03 -2.12 14.91
C ILE A 61 -4.44 -0.94 14.12
N GLU A 62 -3.55 -1.22 13.17
CA GLU A 62 -2.93 -0.21 12.31
C GLU A 62 -3.95 0.39 11.34
N VAL A 63 -4.94 -0.38 10.86
CA VAL A 63 -6.04 0.15 10.01
C VAL A 63 -6.85 1.15 10.81
N LYS A 64 -7.22 0.79 12.04
CA LYS A 64 -7.97 1.69 12.94
C LYS A 64 -7.18 2.95 13.28
N GLN A 65 -5.86 2.84 13.46
CA GLN A 65 -4.99 4.00 13.69
C GLN A 65 -4.93 4.90 12.46
N LEU A 66 -4.76 4.33 11.27
CA LEU A 66 -4.75 5.08 10.01
C LEU A 66 -6.11 5.75 9.73
N GLU A 67 -7.22 5.08 10.04
CA GLU A 67 -8.56 5.66 9.94
C GLU A 67 -8.72 6.85 10.90
N GLN A 68 -8.28 6.72 12.15
CA GLN A 68 -8.30 7.81 13.13
C GLN A 68 -7.45 9.00 12.68
N GLU A 69 -6.25 8.73 12.17
CA GLU A 69 -5.36 9.77 11.64
C GLU A 69 -6.00 10.46 10.42
N ASN A 70 -6.62 9.69 9.52
CA ASN A 70 -7.33 10.23 8.36
C ASN A 70 -8.50 11.14 8.77
N ASP A 71 -9.29 10.74 9.76
CA ASP A 71 -10.38 11.54 10.29
C ASP A 71 -9.90 12.83 10.96
N GLN A 72 -8.79 12.78 11.70
CA GLN A 72 -8.16 13.98 12.27
C GLN A 72 -7.68 14.93 11.19
N LEU A 73 -7.01 14.41 10.16
CA LEU A 73 -6.51 15.22 9.04
C LEU A 73 -7.66 15.87 8.26
N LYS A 74 -8.75 15.14 8.01
CA LYS A 74 -9.95 15.69 7.36
C LYS A 74 -10.58 16.83 8.16
N LYS A 75 -10.65 16.70 9.49
CA LYS A 75 -11.16 17.77 10.37
C LYS A 75 -10.28 19.02 10.30
N LEU A 76 -8.97 18.85 10.46
CA LEU A 76 -8.01 19.96 10.37
C LEU A 76 -8.07 20.66 9.01
N LEU A 77 -8.22 19.88 7.92
CA LEU A 77 -8.38 20.43 6.58
C LEU A 77 -9.66 21.28 6.47
N GLY A 78 -10.79 20.77 6.98
CA GLY A 78 -12.06 21.50 6.97
C GLY A 78 -12.01 22.79 7.79
N GLU A 79 -11.35 22.79 8.95
CA GLU A 79 -11.13 24.00 9.76
C GLU A 79 -10.30 25.05 8.99
N LYS A 80 -9.25 24.60 8.28
CA LYS A 80 -8.42 25.48 7.46
C LYS A 80 -9.16 26.05 6.26
N ASP A 81 -9.98 25.24 5.58
CA ASP A 81 -10.81 25.71 4.47
C ASP A 81 -11.86 26.74 4.95
N LEU A 82 -12.44 26.52 6.13
CA LEU A 82 -13.38 27.46 6.74
C LEU A 82 -12.70 28.77 7.13
N GLU A 83 -11.52 28.71 7.74
CA GLU A 83 -10.69 29.88 8.07
C GLU A 83 -10.39 30.70 6.79
N ILE A 84 -9.97 30.03 5.71
CA ILE A 84 -9.71 30.66 4.40
C ILE A 84 -10.98 31.30 3.84
N ALA A 85 -12.13 30.63 3.93
CA ALA A 85 -13.40 31.16 3.45
C ALA A 85 -13.79 32.45 4.19
N ILE A 86 -13.70 32.45 5.52
CA ILE A 86 -13.99 33.63 6.35
C ILE A 86 -13.03 34.78 6.01
N LEU A 87 -11.72 34.51 5.93
CA LEU A 87 -10.72 35.53 5.61
C LEU A 87 -10.98 36.15 4.22
N ARG A 88 -11.30 35.33 3.22
CA ARG A 88 -11.67 35.80 1.87
C ARG A 88 -12.91 36.68 1.90
N ASP A 89 -13.93 36.32 2.68
CA ASP A 89 -15.15 37.13 2.77
C ASP A 89 -14.94 38.43 3.54
N LEU A 90 -14.09 38.45 4.56
CA LEU A 90 -13.70 39.70 5.24
C LEU A 90 -12.95 40.65 4.31
N ILE A 91 -12.04 40.13 3.48
CA ILE A 91 -11.32 40.92 2.47
C ILE A 91 -12.30 41.52 1.46
N LYS A 92 -13.25 40.74 0.94
CA LYS A 92 -14.28 41.24 0.01
C LYS A 92 -15.16 42.32 0.64
N LYS A 93 -15.58 42.13 1.90
CA LYS A 93 -16.39 43.12 2.62
C LYS A 93 -15.63 44.44 2.81
N LYS A 94 -14.32 44.37 3.06
CA LYS A 94 -13.45 45.55 3.22
C LYS A 94 -13.15 46.24 1.87
N ASN A 95 -12.93 45.46 0.81
CA ASN A 95 -12.59 45.94 -0.53
C ASN A 95 -13.51 45.28 -1.59
N PRO A 96 -14.69 45.85 -1.87
CA PRO A 96 -15.70 45.26 -2.76
C PRO A 96 -15.27 45.15 -4.25
N HIS A 97 -14.14 45.75 -4.63
CA HIS A 97 -13.62 45.76 -6.00
C HIS A 97 -12.58 44.65 -6.29
N LEU A 98 -12.25 43.77 -5.35
CA LEU A 98 -11.29 42.68 -5.58
C LEU A 98 -11.94 41.52 -6.36
N PRO A 99 -11.50 41.20 -7.59
CA PRO A 99 -12.04 40.08 -8.35
C PRO A 99 -11.58 38.74 -7.76
N ARG A 100 -12.52 37.78 -7.69
CA ARG A 100 -12.34 36.42 -7.16
C ARG A 100 -11.64 35.52 -8.19
N ASN A 101 -10.46 35.90 -8.67
CA ASN A 101 -9.76 35.14 -9.69
C ASN A 101 -8.54 34.48 -9.05
N TRP A 102 -8.74 33.30 -8.48
CA TRP A 102 -7.66 32.40 -8.10
C TRP A 102 -7.71 31.21 -9.06
N LYS A 103 -6.60 30.96 -9.77
CA LYS A 103 -6.41 29.76 -10.61
C LYS A 103 -6.50 28.49 -9.78
#